data_AF-A0A916Y5S0-F1
#
_entry.id   AF-A0A916Y5S0-F1
#
_cell.length_a   1.000
_cell.length_b   1.000
_cell.length_c   1.000
_cell.angle_alpha   90.00
_cell.angle_beta   90.00
_cell.angle_gamma   90.00
#
_symmetry.space_group_name_H-M   'P 1'
#
loop_
_entity.id
_entity.type
_entity.pdbx_description
1 polymer ?
#
loop_
_entity_poly.entity_id
_entity_poly.type
_entity_poly.pdbx_seq_one_letter_code
_entity_poly.pdbx_strand_id
1 'polypeptide(L)'
;MSAAREDAIHAGIVQYIRLCHPDCLVWHTPNGGRRDKREAAKLKWLGVLPGVPDLIIMRPMGLVYFMEVKGPKGVLSADQNAFRNHCERHAVPWALVHSIDEAREALKRWRLVGREVPSDAASVTAPTASDRQTP
;
A
#
# COMPACT_ATOMS: atom_id res chain seq x y z
N MET A 1 2.98 22.66 9.50
CA MET A 1 2.18 21.46 9.23
C MET A 1 2.81 20.28 9.94
N SER A 2 2.04 19.52 10.71
CA SER A 2 2.53 18.25 11.28
C SER A 2 2.84 17.29 10.14
N ALA A 3 4.02 16.68 10.14
CA ALA A 3 4.34 15.63 9.18
C ALA A 3 3.32 14.49 9.38
N ALA A 4 2.57 14.15 8.32
CA ALA A 4 1.65 13.02 8.39
C ALA A 4 2.43 11.75 8.73
N ARG A 5 1.94 11.00 9.72
CA ARG A 5 2.48 9.69 10.09
C ARG A 5 2.30 8.72 8.92
N GLU A 6 3.24 7.79 8.74
CA GLU A 6 3.20 6.77 7.68
C GLU A 6 1.83 6.07 7.57
N ASP A 7 1.23 5.68 8.71
CA ASP A 7 -0.10 5.08 8.75
C ASP A 7 -1.21 5.97 8.16
N ALA A 8 -1.12 7.29 8.35
CA ALA A 8 -2.09 8.24 7.81
C ALA A 8 -1.95 8.38 6.29
N ILE A 9 -0.70 8.39 5.80
CA ILE A 9 -0.40 8.39 4.36
C ILE A 9 -0.91 7.09 3.74
N HIS A 10 -0.59 5.94 4.35
CA HIS A 10 -1.02 4.62 3.92
C HIS A 10 -2.56 4.55 3.83
N ALA A 11 -3.26 4.90 4.90
CA ALA A 11 -4.72 4.87 4.94
C ALA A 11 -5.34 5.80 3.87
N GLY A 12 -4.78 7.00 3.71
CA GLY A 12 -5.21 7.96 2.70
C GLY A 12 -5.04 7.44 1.27
N ILE A 13 -3.93 6.75 0.97
CA ILE A 13 -3.70 6.12 -0.34
C ILE A 13 -4.73 5.01 -0.60
N VAL A 14 -4.97 4.13 0.38
CA VAL A 14 -5.97 3.06 0.26
C VAL A 14 -7.35 3.64 -0.03
N GLN A 15 -7.75 4.67 0.70
CA GLN A 15 -9.02 5.35 0.49
C GLN A 15 -9.10 5.99 -0.90
N TYR A 16 -8.04 6.70 -1.31
CA TYR A 16 -7.97 7.33 -2.63
C TYR A 16 -8.15 6.30 -3.76
N ILE A 17 -7.43 5.18 -3.71
CA ILE A 17 -7.53 4.13 -4.74
C ILE A 17 -8.95 3.57 -4.77
N ARG A 18 -9.53 3.23 -3.61
CA ARG A 18 -10.90 2.67 -3.56
C ARG A 18 -11.96 3.62 -4.12
N LEU A 19 -11.77 4.93 -3.93
CA LEU A 19 -12.70 5.94 -4.42
C LEU A 19 -12.53 6.21 -5.93
N CYS A 20 -11.29 6.41 -6.39
CA CYS A 20 -10.97 6.82 -7.76
C CYS A 20 -10.91 5.64 -8.73
N HIS A 21 -10.52 4.45 -8.26
CA HIS A 21 -10.29 3.24 -9.06
C HIS A 21 -11.09 2.06 -8.48
N PRO A 22 -12.43 2.14 -8.49
CA PRO A 22 -13.31 1.17 -7.82
C PRO A 22 -13.20 -0.26 -8.37
N ASP A 23 -12.77 -0.42 -9.62
CA ASP A 23 -12.59 -1.72 -10.26
C ASP A 23 -11.24 -2.36 -9.90
N CYS A 24 -10.37 -1.65 -9.18
CA CYS A 24 -9.12 -2.20 -8.66
C CYS A 24 -9.33 -2.75 -7.25
N LEU A 25 -8.75 -3.93 -6.99
CA LEU A 25 -8.58 -4.42 -5.64
C LEU A 25 -7.31 -3.81 -5.06
N VAL A 26 -7.39 -3.27 -3.83
CA VAL A 26 -6.23 -2.82 -3.07
C VAL A 26 -6.30 -3.36 -1.64
N TRP A 27 -5.20 -3.97 -1.21
CA TRP A 27 -5.06 -4.48 0.15
C TRP A 27 -3.62 -4.34 0.65
N HIS A 28 -3.50 -4.36 1.98
CA HIS A 28 -2.22 -4.44 2.66
C HIS A 28 -1.99 -5.87 3.16
N THR A 29 -0.77 -6.36 3.03
CA THR A 29 -0.36 -7.62 3.67
C THR A 29 0.56 -7.31 4.85
N PRO A 30 0.14 -7.54 6.11
CA PRO A 30 0.90 -7.17 7.30
C PRO A 30 2.06 -8.15 7.56
N ASN A 31 3.01 -8.22 6.62
CA ASN A 31 4.16 -9.12 6.69
C ASN A 31 5.19 -8.67 7.75
N GLY A 32 5.19 -7.40 8.13
CA GLY A 32 5.98 -6.86 9.24
C GLY A 32 5.36 -7.14 10.63
N GLY A 33 6.02 -6.66 11.68
CA GLY A 33 5.52 -6.71 13.06
C GLY A 33 6.34 -7.59 14.01
N ARG A 34 6.25 -7.30 15.31
CA ARG A 34 6.88 -8.12 16.36
C ARG A 34 6.12 -9.43 16.48
N ARG A 35 6.87 -10.53 16.42
CA ARG A 35 6.41 -11.90 16.59
C ARG A 35 7.44 -12.66 17.39
N ASP A 36 7.04 -13.75 18.03
CA ASP A 36 8.01 -14.65 18.64
C ASP A 36 8.81 -15.41 17.58
N LYS A 37 9.95 -16.00 17.97
CA LYS A 37 10.86 -16.68 17.03
C LYS A 37 10.19 -17.87 16.35
N ARG A 38 9.30 -18.59 17.05
CA ARG A 38 8.64 -19.80 16.54
C ARG A 38 7.59 -19.42 15.51
N GLU A 39 6.79 -18.40 15.81
CA GLU A 39 5.80 -17.83 14.89
C GLU A 39 6.47 -17.27 13.64
N ALA A 40 7.55 -16.49 13.79
CA ALA A 40 8.30 -15.96 12.65
C ALA A 40 8.88 -17.07 11.76
N ALA A 41 9.42 -18.14 12.35
CA ALA A 41 9.91 -19.30 11.60
C ALA A 41 8.78 -20.04 10.87
N LYS A 42 7.64 -20.26 11.54
CA LYS A 42 6.45 -20.88 10.94
C LYS A 42 5.92 -20.05 9.77
N LEU A 43 5.82 -18.73 9.92
CA LEU A 43 5.34 -17.84 8.86
C LEU A 43 6.27 -17.82 7.66
N LYS A 44 7.59 -17.80 7.86
CA LYS A 44 8.56 -17.97 6.77
C LYS A 44 8.39 -19.31 6.07
N TRP A 45 8.18 -20.39 6.81
CA TRP A 45 7.91 -21.72 6.25
C TRP A 45 6.59 -21.75 5.45
N LEU A 46 5.58 -21.00 5.90
CA LEU A 46 4.30 -20.83 5.19
C LEU A 46 4.39 -19.85 4.00
N GLY A 47 5.56 -19.27 3.72
CA GLY A 47 5.78 -18.43 2.53
C GLY A 47 5.67 -16.93 2.77
N VAL A 48 5.67 -16.45 4.02
CA VAL A 48 5.81 -15.01 4.27
C VAL A 48 7.16 -14.54 3.73
N LEU A 49 7.10 -13.64 2.75
CA LEU A 49 8.25 -13.05 2.10
C LEU A 49 8.58 -11.69 2.76
N PRO A 50 9.77 -11.53 3.36
CA PRO A 50 10.22 -10.24 3.89
C PRO A 50 10.34 -9.19 2.78
N GLY A 51 10.01 -7.94 3.11
CA GLY A 51 10.18 -6.80 2.21
C GLY A 51 9.12 -6.68 1.10
N VAL A 52 8.06 -7.51 1.12
CA VAL A 52 6.89 -7.30 0.27
C VAL A 52 6.32 -5.89 0.52
N PRO A 53 6.07 -5.10 -0.54
CA PRO A 53 5.55 -3.76 -0.42
C PRO A 53 4.22 -3.68 0.32
N ASP A 54 4.01 -2.57 1.03
CA ASP A 54 2.82 -2.36 1.85
C ASP A 54 1.50 -2.60 1.11
N LEU A 55 1.35 -2.05 -0.08
CA LEU A 55 0.12 -2.10 -0.85
C LEU A 55 0.30 -2.94 -2.11
N ILE A 56 -0.66 -3.83 -2.31
CA ILE A 56 -0.80 -4.62 -3.52
C ILE A 56 -2.08 -4.18 -4.20
N ILE A 57 -1.98 -3.83 -5.48
CA ILE A 57 -3.08 -3.31 -6.28
C ILE A 57 -3.26 -4.23 -7.47
N MET A 58 -4.41 -4.88 -7.58
CA MET A 58 -4.76 -5.70 -8.73
C MET A 58 -5.82 -4.96 -9.55
N ARG A 59 -5.52 -4.70 -10.82
CA ARG A 59 -6.47 -4.06 -11.74
C ARG A 59 -7.24 -5.08 -12.57
N PRO A 60 -8.33 -4.66 -13.24
CA PRO A 60 -8.96 -5.47 -14.26
C PRO A 60 -7.96 -5.91 -15.33
N MET A 61 -8.17 -7.10 -15.88
CA MET A 61 -7.27 -7.76 -16.85
C MET A 61 -5.98 -8.33 -16.24
N GLY A 62 -5.89 -8.43 -14.90
CA GLY A 62 -4.91 -9.28 -14.21
C GLY A 62 -3.52 -8.69 -14.00
N LEU A 63 -3.33 -7.39 -14.24
CA LEU A 63 -2.07 -6.73 -13.88
C LEU A 63 -2.03 -6.38 -12.39
N VAL A 64 -0.87 -6.58 -11.77
CA VAL A 64 -0.61 -6.29 -10.36
C VAL A 64 0.45 -5.21 -10.24
N TYR A 65 0.23 -4.28 -9.33
CA TYR A 65 1.13 -3.19 -8.97
C TYR A 65 1.47 -3.28 -7.49
N PHE A 66 2.68 -2.88 -7.16
CA PHE A 66 3.15 -2.82 -5.78
C PHE A 66 3.46 -1.38 -5.38
N MET A 67 3.11 -1.00 -4.16
CA MET A 67 3.43 0.32 -3.64
C MET A 67 3.90 0.19 -2.20
N GLU A 68 5.12 0.63 -1.95
CA GLU A 68 5.70 0.74 -0.61
C GLU A 68 5.45 2.16 -0.09
N VAL A 69 4.91 2.28 1.12
CA VAL A 69 4.56 3.56 1.71
C VAL A 69 5.58 3.91 2.78
N LYS A 70 6.05 5.15 2.77
CA LYS A 70 6.95 5.66 3.82
C LYS A 70 6.45 6.98 4.37
N GLY A 71 6.74 7.23 5.64
CA GLY A 71 6.71 8.59 6.17
C GLY A 71 7.73 9.50 5.44
N PRO A 72 7.68 10.84 5.58
CA PRO A 72 8.46 11.77 4.75
C PRO A 72 9.99 11.58 4.71
N LYS A 73 10.57 10.93 5.72
CA LYS A 73 12.01 10.60 5.79
C LYS A 73 12.29 9.09 5.78
N GLY A 74 11.25 8.28 5.56
CA GLY A 74 11.37 6.84 5.57
C GLY A 74 12.17 6.35 4.36
N VAL A 75 12.98 5.33 4.60
CA VAL A 75 13.84 4.69 3.60
C VAL A 75 13.54 3.21 3.55
N LEU A 76 13.83 2.57 2.42
CA LEU A 76 13.67 1.13 2.26
C LEU A 76 14.64 0.36 3.14
N SER A 77 14.17 -0.72 3.75
CA SER A 77 15.04 -1.72 4.37
C SER A 77 15.81 -2.53 3.32
N ALA A 78 16.77 -3.36 3.74
CA ALA A 78 17.52 -4.23 2.83
C ALA A 78 16.60 -5.18 2.04
N ASP A 79 15.64 -5.83 2.70
CA ASP A 79 14.68 -6.74 2.07
C ASP A 79 13.76 -6.00 1.10
N GLN A 80 13.32 -4.79 1.45
CA GLN A 80 12.49 -3.96 0.57
C GLN A 80 13.26 -3.49 -0.68
N ASN A 81 14.56 -3.15 -0.53
CA ASN A 81 15.43 -2.88 -1.68
C ASN A 81 15.56 -4.13 -2.57
N ALA A 82 15.67 -5.33 -2.00
CA ALA A 82 15.74 -6.56 -2.78
C ALA A 82 14.45 -6.81 -3.58
N PHE A 83 13.27 -6.57 -2.97
CA PHE A 83 11.98 -6.68 -3.65
C PHE A 83 11.82 -5.65 -4.78
N ARG A 84 12.17 -4.37 -4.53
CA ARG A 84 12.24 -3.34 -5.59
C ARG A 84 13.09 -3.83 -6.76
N ASN A 85 14.32 -4.24 -6.48
CA ASN A 85 15.26 -4.63 -7.51
C ASN A 85 14.73 -5.83 -8.33
N HIS A 86 13.98 -6.74 -7.69
CA HIS A 86 13.28 -7.81 -8.41
C HIS A 86 12.21 -7.24 -9.34
N CYS A 87 11.36 -6.34 -8.86
CA CYS A 87 10.33 -5.71 -9.69
C CYS A 87 10.94 -4.99 -10.91
N GLU A 88 11.98 -4.19 -10.68
CA GLU A 88 12.67 -3.44 -11.73
C GLU A 88 13.29 -4.35 -12.79
N ARG A 89 13.98 -5.42 -12.38
CA ARG A 89 14.58 -6.39 -13.31
C ARG A 89 13.55 -7.11 -14.18
N HIS A 90 12.34 -7.31 -13.67
CA HIS A 90 11.29 -8.08 -14.33
C HIS A 90 10.17 -7.21 -14.93
N ALA A 91 10.38 -5.89 -14.99
CA ALA A 91 9.38 -4.93 -15.46
C ALA A 91 8.01 -5.07 -14.74
N VAL A 92 8.03 -5.49 -13.48
CA VAL A 92 6.85 -5.51 -12.62
C VAL A 92 6.63 -4.10 -12.09
N PRO A 93 5.45 -3.50 -12.31
CA PRO A 93 5.18 -2.15 -11.84
C PRO A 93 5.27 -2.03 -10.31
N TRP A 94 6.09 -1.10 -9.84
CA TRP A 94 6.22 -0.81 -8.42
C TRP A 94 6.49 0.70 -8.18
N ALA A 95 6.20 1.18 -6.97
CA ALA A 95 6.54 2.54 -6.55
C ALA A 95 6.87 2.62 -5.06
N LEU A 96 7.83 3.47 -4.70
CA LEU A 96 7.99 4.02 -3.35
C LEU A 96 7.26 5.35 -3.31
N VAL A 97 6.44 5.57 -2.28
CA VAL A 97 5.68 6.81 -2.11
C VAL A 97 5.75 7.34 -0.68
N HIS A 98 5.83 8.66 -0.57
CA HIS A 98 5.90 9.39 0.70
C HIS A 98 4.66 10.26 0.95
N SER A 99 3.69 10.23 0.03
CA SER A 99 2.45 11.01 0.10
C SER A 99 1.33 10.41 -0.76
N ILE A 100 0.09 10.89 -0.55
CA ILE A 100 -1.05 10.55 -1.42
C ILE A 100 -0.81 11.06 -2.85
N ASP A 101 -0.21 12.24 -3.02
CA ASP A 101 0.04 12.80 -4.34
C ASP A 101 1.09 11.99 -5.14
N GLU A 102 2.12 11.49 -4.49
CA GLU A 102 3.07 10.58 -5.15
C GLU A 102 2.40 9.26 -5.57
N ALA A 103 1.49 8.73 -4.75
CA ALA A 103 0.68 7.57 -5.13
C ALA A 103 -0.20 7.87 -6.35
N ARG A 104 -0.82 9.06 -6.41
CA ARG A 104 -1.60 9.51 -7.57
C ARG A 104 -0.76 9.55 -8.84
N GLU A 105 0.44 10.12 -8.77
CA GLU A 105 1.35 10.18 -9.91
C GLU A 105 1.85 8.78 -10.33
N ALA A 106 2.06 7.85 -9.39
CA ALA A 106 2.36 6.45 -9.71
C ALA A 106 1.20 5.79 -10.48
N LEU A 107 -0.03 5.93 -10.00
CA LEU A 107 -1.24 5.38 -10.65
C LEU A 107 -1.43 5.95 -12.07
N LYS A 108 -1.21 7.26 -12.25
CA LYS A 108 -1.24 7.92 -13.58
C LYS A 108 -0.19 7.34 -14.52
N ARG A 109 1.07 7.19 -14.06
CA ARG A 109 2.15 6.58 -14.86
C ARG A 109 1.82 5.16 -15.30
N TRP A 110 1.09 4.41 -14.48
CA TRP A 110 0.61 3.06 -14.78
C TRP A 110 -0.62 3.00 -15.69
N ARG A 111 -1.11 4.16 -16.15
CA ARG A 111 -2.31 4.31 -16.98
C ARG A 111 -3.52 3.62 -16.36
N LEU A 112 -3.63 3.69 -15.02
CA LEU A 112 -4.85 3.37 -14.32
C LEU A 112 -5.79 4.56 -14.53
N VAL A 113 -6.77 4.38 -15.43
CA VAL A 113 -7.81 5.38 -15.66
C VAL A 113 -8.77 5.30 -14.48
N GLY A 114 -8.74 6.31 -13.63
CA GLY A 114 -9.68 6.47 -12.52
C GLY A 114 -10.72 7.54 -12.83
N ARG A 115 -11.79 7.56 -12.04
CA ARG A 115 -12.65 8.74 -11.92
C ARG A 115 -11.84 9.81 -11.18
N GLU A 116 -11.70 11.01 -11.72
CA GLU A 116 -11.12 12.13 -10.97
C GLU A 116 -12.05 12.46 -9.80
N VAL A 117 -11.47 12.53 -8.59
CA VAL A 117 -12.15 13.08 -7.42
C VAL A 117 -11.68 14.52 -7.27
N PRO A 118 -12.58 15.52 -7.23
CA PRO A 118 -12.23 16.92 -7.02
C PRO A 118 -11.39 17.11 -5.74
N SER A 119 -10.45 18.07 -5.77
CA SER A 119 -9.44 18.30 -4.72
C SER A 119 -9.97 18.61 -3.32
N ASP A 120 -11.28 18.83 -3.17
CA ASP A 120 -11.85 19.47 -1.97
C ASP A 120 -12.41 18.46 -0.95
N ALA A 121 -12.25 17.15 -1.17
CA ALA A 121 -12.68 16.12 -0.23
C ALA A 121 -11.63 15.83 0.87
N ALA A 122 -11.09 16.86 1.50
CA ALA A 122 -10.23 16.76 2.68
C ALA A 122 -11.07 16.73 3.98
N SER A 123 -11.90 15.70 4.16
CA SER A 123 -12.52 15.40 5.47
C SER A 123 -13.21 14.04 5.43
N VAL A 124 -12.44 12.96 5.56
CA VAL A 124 -13.03 11.66 5.92
C VAL A 124 -12.36 11.15 7.18
N THR A 125 -13.13 11.22 8.25
CA THR A 125 -12.85 10.67 9.58
C THR A 125 -12.68 9.15 9.50
N ALA A 126 -11.77 8.62 10.32
CA ALA A 126 -11.54 7.19 10.47
C ALA A 126 -12.85 6.45 10.84
N PRO A 127 -13.04 5.19 10.41
CA PRO A 127 -14.20 4.41 10.84
C PRO A 127 -14.11 4.18 12.36
N THR A 128 -15.12 4.65 13.08
CA THR A 128 -15.32 4.36 14.50
C THR A 128 -15.64 2.88 14.67
N ALA A 129 -14.94 2.23 15.59
CA ALA A 129 -15.20 0.85 15.99
C ALA A 129 -16.55 0.76 16.72
N SER A 130 -17.63 0.58 15.97
CA SER A 130 -18.95 0.25 16.51
C SER A 130 -19.80 -0.41 15.43
N ASP A 131 -19.33 -1.53 14.88
CA ASP A 131 -20.19 -2.49 14.21
C ASP A 131 -19.55 -3.87 14.26
N ARG A 132 -19.56 -4.43 15.47
CA ARG A 132 -19.58 -5.88 15.69
C ARG A 132 -20.58 -6.13 16.81
N GLN A 133 -21.85 -6.14 16.44
CA GLN A 133 -22.87 -6.84 17.20
C GLN A 133 -23.23 -8.09 16.42
N THR A 134 -22.89 -9.22 17.03
CA THR A 134 -23.24 -10.60 16.69
C THR A 134 -24.77 -10.79 16.64
N PRO A 135 -25.25 -11.84 15.98
CA PRO A 135 -25.28 -13.17 16.61
C PRO A 135 -24.18 -14.12 16.13
#